data_AF-A0A2V7LG80-F1
#
_entry.id   AF-A0A2V7LG80-F1
#
_cell.length_a   1.000
_cell.length_b   1.000
_cell.length_c   1.000
_cell.angle_alpha   90.00
_cell.angle_beta   90.00
_cell.angle_gamma   90.00
#
_symmetry.space_group_name_H-M   'P 1'
#
loop_
_entity.id
_entity.type
_entity.pdbx_description
1 polymer ?
#
loop_
_entity_poly.entity_id
_entity_poly.type
_entity_poly.pdbx_seq_one_letter_code
_entity_poly.pdbx_strand_id
1 'polypeptide(L)'
;MTAERVLPPSMVPSTPGATEAYAAARTAPGVLDGLYCHCDCAKHFGHRSLLTCFESDHGGRCDICMGEALLASQLASQGGSLEDIRRAIDRRFGT
;
A
#
# COMPACT_ATOMS: atom_id res chain seq x y z
N MET A 1 5.98 10.44 2.00
CA MET A 1 7.00 9.44 2.34
C MET A 1 7.69 8.97 1.06
N THR A 2 8.82 8.27 1.16
CA THR A 2 9.61 7.81 -0.01
C THR A 2 9.90 6.31 0.11
N ALA A 3 10.33 5.67 -0.99
CA ALA A 3 10.56 4.22 -1.03
C ALA A 3 11.62 3.73 -0.02
N GLU A 4 12.55 4.58 0.39
CA GLU A 4 13.64 4.24 1.32
C GLU A 4 13.14 3.87 2.72
N ARG A 5 11.92 4.28 3.08
CA ARG A 5 11.30 3.95 4.36
C ARG A 5 10.53 2.63 4.34
N VAL A 6 10.26 2.08 3.16
CA VAL A 6 9.59 0.79 3.02
C VAL A 6 10.49 -0.31 3.57
N LEU A 7 9.91 -1.22 4.34
CA LEU A 7 10.63 -2.31 4.98
C LEU A 7 11.48 -3.09 3.94
N PRO A 8 12.78 -3.29 4.19
CA PRO A 8 13.66 -3.97 3.25
C PRO A 8 13.23 -5.43 3.06
N PRO A 9 13.50 -6.03 1.88
CA PRO A 9 13.07 -7.40 1.55
C PRO A 9 13.43 -8.45 2.61
N SER A 10 14.59 -8.32 3.26
CA SER A 10 15.05 -9.25 4.30
C SER A 10 14.22 -9.22 5.59
N MET A 11 13.37 -8.21 5.77
CA MET A 11 12.51 -8.05 6.96
C MET A 11 11.01 -8.20 6.63
N VAL A 12 10.65 -8.45 5.36
CA VAL A 12 9.27 -8.70 4.96
C VAL A 12 8.77 -10.02 5.58
N PRO A 13 7.59 -10.06 6.23
CA PRO A 13 7.07 -11.28 6.82
C PRO A 13 6.74 -12.33 5.75
N SER A 14 6.88 -13.61 6.08
CA SER A 14 6.61 -14.74 5.17
C SER A 14 5.11 -15.03 4.96
N THR A 15 4.23 -14.05 5.17
CA THR A 15 2.80 -14.18 4.87
C THR A 15 2.58 -14.26 3.36
N PRO A 16 1.66 -15.10 2.86
CA PRO A 16 1.35 -15.15 1.43
C PRO A 16 1.02 -13.75 0.86
N GLY A 17 1.65 -13.38 -0.24
CA GLY A 17 1.44 -12.10 -0.92
C GLY A 17 2.22 -10.90 -0.34
N ALA A 18 2.89 -11.05 0.82
CA ALA A 18 3.62 -9.95 1.43
C ALA A 18 4.79 -9.49 0.55
N THR A 19 5.61 -10.41 0.05
CA THR A 19 6.76 -10.07 -0.82
C THR A 19 6.34 -9.21 -2.01
N GLU A 20 5.25 -9.59 -2.68
CA GLU A 20 4.67 -8.90 -3.82
C GLU A 20 4.13 -7.52 -3.42
N ALA A 21 3.42 -7.42 -2.30
CA ALA A 21 2.85 -6.16 -1.81
C ALA A 21 3.94 -5.14 -1.43
N TYR A 22 5.01 -5.56 -0.76
CA TYR A 22 6.14 -4.66 -0.46
C TYR A 22 6.91 -4.27 -1.73
N ALA A 23 7.00 -5.15 -2.73
CA ALA A 23 7.59 -4.81 -4.01
C ALA A 23 6.74 -3.76 -4.76
N ALA A 24 5.42 -3.89 -4.74
CA ALA A 24 4.47 -2.91 -5.27
C ALA A 24 4.64 -1.54 -4.56
N ALA A 25 4.74 -1.54 -3.22
CA ALA A 25 4.96 -0.32 -2.46
C ALA A 25 6.27 0.40 -2.80
N ARG A 26 7.35 -0.34 -3.07
CA ARG A 26 8.63 0.21 -3.54
C ARG A 26 8.58 0.73 -4.98
N THR A 27 7.72 0.15 -5.82
CA THR A 27 7.62 0.50 -7.24
C THR A 27 6.78 1.77 -7.45
N ALA A 28 5.75 1.97 -6.63
CA ALA A 28 4.84 3.11 -6.73
C ALA A 28 4.74 3.94 -5.43
N PRO A 29 5.86 4.35 -4.80
CA PRO A 29 5.84 4.96 -3.47
C PRO A 29 5.05 6.27 -3.45
N GLY A 30 5.21 7.14 -4.45
CA GLY A 30 4.48 8.41 -4.53
C GLY A 30 2.97 8.21 -4.73
N VAL A 31 2.56 7.13 -5.40
CA VAL A 31 1.14 6.79 -5.56
C VAL A 31 0.58 6.31 -4.22
N LEU A 32 1.23 5.33 -3.58
CA LEU A 32 0.78 4.80 -2.29
C LEU A 32 0.78 5.87 -1.18
N ASP A 33 1.71 6.83 -1.23
CA ASP A 33 1.72 7.96 -0.29
C ASP A 33 0.51 8.89 -0.48
N GLY A 34 -0.05 8.93 -1.69
CA GLY A 34 -1.25 9.69 -2.02
C GLY A 34 -2.56 8.96 -1.71
N LEU A 35 -2.51 7.73 -1.19
CA LEU A 35 -3.70 6.91 -0.93
C LEU A 35 -3.99 6.81 0.58
N TYR A 36 -5.26 6.94 0.93
CA TYR A 36 -5.77 6.44 2.21
C TYR A 36 -5.81 4.91 2.17
N CYS A 37 -5.59 4.26 3.31
CA CYS A 37 -5.73 2.82 3.44
C CYS A 37 -7.05 2.48 4.15
N HIS A 38 -7.91 1.69 3.52
CA HIS A 38 -9.25 1.36 4.04
C HIS A 38 -9.24 0.28 5.13
N CYS A 39 -8.07 -0.16 5.59
CA CYS A 39 -7.98 -1.00 6.78
C CYS A 39 -8.18 -0.23 8.10
N ASP A 40 -8.42 1.09 8.02
CA ASP A 40 -8.70 1.99 9.14
C ASP A 40 -7.61 2.11 10.20
N CYS A 41 -6.43 1.54 9.94
CA CYS A 41 -5.30 1.61 10.86
C CYS A 41 -4.83 3.05 11.15
N ALA A 42 -5.12 4.02 10.27
CA ALA A 42 -4.85 5.43 10.50
C ALA A 42 -5.51 5.96 11.79
N LYS A 43 -6.64 5.38 12.21
CA LYS A 43 -7.38 5.77 13.42
C LYS A 43 -6.71 5.33 14.72
N HIS A 44 -5.82 4.33 14.67
CA HIS A 44 -5.31 3.65 15.87
C HIS A 44 -3.79 3.46 15.91
N PHE A 45 -3.13 3.41 14.75
CA PHE A 45 -1.71 3.07 14.62
C PHE A 45 -0.84 4.25 14.13
N GLY A 46 -1.46 5.41 13.84
CA GLY A 46 -0.75 6.61 13.41
C GLY A 46 -0.26 6.58 11.95
N HIS A 47 -0.75 5.63 11.16
CA HIS A 47 -0.50 5.57 9.72
C HIS A 47 -1.15 6.76 9.00
N ARG A 48 -0.42 7.36 8.06
CA ARG A 48 -0.84 8.58 7.35
C ARG A 48 -1.29 8.32 5.92
N SER A 49 -0.76 7.28 5.31
CA SER A 49 -1.05 6.86 3.94
C SER A 49 -0.92 5.34 3.83
N LEU A 50 -1.37 4.77 2.72
CA LEU A 50 -1.13 3.37 2.41
C LEU A 50 0.37 3.04 2.44
N LEU A 51 1.24 3.96 2.00
CA LEU A 51 2.68 3.73 2.04
C LEU A 51 3.20 3.53 3.47
N THR A 52 2.68 4.26 4.46
CA THR A 52 3.16 4.12 5.85
C THR A 52 2.88 2.74 6.44
N CYS A 53 1.85 2.03 5.95
CA CYS A 53 1.59 0.64 6.33
C CYS A 53 2.77 -0.29 6.01
N PHE A 54 3.57 0.05 5.01
CA PHE A 54 4.73 -0.73 4.54
C PHE A 54 6.07 -0.29 5.17
N GLU A 55 6.08 0.66 6.10
CA GLU A 55 7.29 1.01 6.88
C GLU A 55 7.55 0.05 8.05
N SER A 56 6.56 -0.78 8.40
CA SER A 56 6.66 -1.87 9.38
C SER A 56 6.15 -3.17 8.78
N ASP A 57 6.06 -4.25 9.57
CA ASP A 57 5.49 -5.54 9.13
C ASP A 57 3.95 -5.53 9.03
N HIS A 58 3.28 -4.44 9.41
CA HIS A 58 1.83 -4.29 9.34
C HIS A 58 1.30 -4.57 7.92
N GLY A 59 1.90 -3.94 6.91
CA GLY A 59 1.50 -4.08 5.51
C GLY A 59 1.47 -5.53 5.03
N GLY A 60 2.35 -6.39 5.55
CA GLY A 60 2.40 -7.82 5.21
C GLY A 60 1.54 -8.72 6.09
N ARG A 61 0.74 -8.16 6.99
CA ARG A 61 -0.20 -8.88 7.87
C ARG A 61 -1.66 -8.44 7.67
N CYS A 62 -1.91 -7.58 6.69
CA CYS A 62 -3.23 -7.02 6.40
C CYS A 62 -3.57 -7.22 4.93
N ASP A 63 -4.59 -8.04 4.66
CA ASP A 63 -5.03 -8.35 3.29
C ASP A 63 -5.52 -7.11 2.54
N ILE A 64 -6.09 -6.12 3.25
CA ILE A 64 -6.50 -4.84 2.67
C ILE A 64 -5.28 -4.04 2.22
N CYS A 65 -4.28 -3.86 3.10
CA CYS A 65 -3.04 -3.16 2.74
C CYS A 65 -2.36 -3.81 1.52
N MET A 66 -2.24 -5.14 1.52
CA MET A 66 -1.63 -5.88 0.42
C MET A 66 -2.42 -5.73 -0.89
N GLY A 67 -3.75 -5.91 -0.83
CA GLY A 67 -4.63 -5.77 -1.99
C GLY A 67 -4.62 -4.36 -2.58
N GLU A 68 -4.66 -3.33 -1.74
CA GLU A 68 -4.61 -1.94 -2.18
C GLU A 68 -3.27 -1.60 -2.83
N ALA A 69 -2.15 -2.04 -2.25
CA ALA A 69 -0.82 -1.79 -2.82
C ALA A 69 -0.66 -2.44 -4.20
N LEU A 70 -1.10 -3.69 -4.34
CA LEU A 70 -1.07 -4.41 -5.62
C LEU A 70 -1.94 -3.72 -6.67
N LEU A 71 -3.18 -3.37 -6.34
CA LEU A 71 -4.08 -2.68 -7.26
C LEU A 71 -3.56 -1.29 -7.64
N ALA A 72 -3.12 -0.50 -6.66
CA ALA A 72 -2.61 0.84 -6.90
C ALA A 72 -1.35 0.82 -7.78
N SER A 73 -0.39 -0.06 -7.49
CA SER A 73 0.81 -0.21 -8.31
C SER A 73 0.49 -0.71 -9.72
N GLN A 74 -0.47 -1.63 -9.86
CA GLN A 74 -0.93 -2.11 -11.16
C GLN A 74 -1.52 -0.97 -12.00
N LEU A 75 -2.46 -0.20 -11.45
CA LEU A 75 -3.09 0.92 -12.15
C LEU A 75 -2.09 2.04 -12.48
N ALA A 76 -1.15 2.32 -11.57
CA ALA A 76 -0.06 3.25 -11.84
C ALA A 76 0.82 2.80 -13.02
N SER A 77 1.14 1.50 -13.10
CA SER A 77 1.92 0.94 -14.22
C SER A 77 1.18 1.02 -15.57
N GLN A 78 -0.15 1.16 -15.55
CA GLN A 78 -0.99 1.34 -16.73
C GLN A 78 -1.18 2.82 -17.10
N GLY A 79 -0.53 3.75 -16.38
CA GLY A 79 -0.63 5.18 -16.61
C GLY A 79 -1.88 5.83 -15.99
N GLY A 80 -2.56 5.16 -15.07
CA GLY A 80 -3.71 5.73 -14.35
C GLY A 80 -3.31 6.95 -13.52
N SER A 81 -4.16 7.97 -13.49
CA SER A 81 -3.94 9.15 -12.65
C SER A 81 -4.16 8.82 -11.18
N LEU A 82 -3.56 9.59 -10.27
CA LEU A 82 -3.76 9.40 -8.82
C LEU A 82 -5.24 9.49 -8.43
N GLU A 83 -6.01 10.34 -9.10
CA GLU A 83 -7.45 10.45 -8.84
C GLU A 83 -8.21 9.19 -9.28
N ASP A 84 -7.90 8.65 -10.46
CA ASP A 84 -8.51 7.40 -10.94
C ASP A 84 -8.18 6.23 -10.01
N ILE A 85 -6.94 6.17 -9.53
CA ILE A 85 -6.48 5.14 -8.60
C ILE A 85 -7.20 5.27 -7.26
N ARG A 86 -7.34 6.48 -6.70
CA ARG A 86 -8.14 6.72 -5.49
C ARG A 86 -9.56 6.20 -5.65
N ARG A 87 -10.25 6.58 -6.73
CA ARG A 87 -11.62 6.11 -6.98
C ARG A 87 -11.70 4.59 -7.14
N ALA A 88 -10.70 3.95 -7.75
CA ALA A 88 -10.67 2.50 -7.88
C ALA A 88 -10.47 1.80 -6.52
N ILE A 89 -9.59 2.33 -5.68
CA ILE A 89 -9.35 1.85 -4.31
C ILE A 89 -10.62 2.02 -3.46
N ASP A 90 -11.21 3.21 -3.46
CA ASP A 90 -12.45 3.51 -2.71
C ASP A 90 -13.61 2.60 -3.13
N ARG A 91 -13.77 2.35 -4.45
CA ARG A 91 -14.80 1.43 -4.95
C ARG A 91 -14.58 -0.02 -4.53
N ARG A 92 -13.33 -0.44 -4.35
CA ARG A 92 -12.98 -1.85 -4.12
C ARG A 92 -12.86 -2.20 -2.63
N PHE A 93 -12.40 -1.25 -1.83
CA PHE A 93 -12.04 -1.44 -0.42
C PHE A 93 -12.76 -0.47 0.53
N GLY A 94 -13.31 0.64 0.01
CA GLY A 94 -14.11 1.55 0.80
C GLY A 94 -15.42 0.90 1.25
N THR A 95 -15.73 1.09 2.53
CA THR A 95 -16.99 0.68 3.17
C THR A 95 -17.94 1.85 3.31
#